data_AF-A0A0G2AKY6-F1
#
_entry.id   AF-A0A0G2AKY6-F1
#
_cell.length_a   1.000
_cell.length_b   1.000
_cell.length_c   1.000
_cell.angle_alpha   90.00
_cell.angle_beta   90.00
_cell.angle_gamma   90.00
#
_symmetry.space_group_name_H-M   'P 1'
#
loop_
_entity.id
_entity.type
_entity.pdbx_description
1 polymer ?
#
loop_
_entity_poly.entity_id
_entity_poly.type
_entity_poly.pdbx_seq_one_letter_code
_entity_poly.pdbx_strand_id
1 'polypeptide(L)'
;MNENYPQISDFILEKSQTNQGDLVALVADRYNISRQRAHNYVTREVTKGNLIKVGKTRATRYFLASGNEIEFAIKIKPGLAEDKIWSKYVKPLLLKYPYNIQNIAAYGFTEIFNNAIDHSRGTSIYSNIKLEKGNLIITIMDNGVGIFKKIQEALQLESIRESILHLSKGKFTTDPSKHTGEGIFFTSRMLDRFSILSSDLFYSFQNQEWFLSPEKKENFGKGTCITMVLSPQSTKTPKEIFDQYADQEIGFWKTKVAVALSADPNDPHVSRSQAKRLLIGLEKFKSIILDFKNVESVGQAFVDEIFRVFQNEHPDITIQHVNANEDAESMIKRGLATKKEI
;
A
#
# COMPACT_ATOMS: atom_id res chain seq x y z
N MET A 1 -47.10 -14.59 -15.27
CA MET A 1 -45.71 -14.76 -14.74
C MET A 1 -45.81 -15.43 -13.36
N ASN A 2 -44.73 -15.96 -12.78
CA ASN A 2 -44.77 -16.45 -11.39
C ASN A 2 -44.91 -15.24 -10.44
N GLU A 3 -45.99 -15.17 -9.67
CA GLU A 3 -46.33 -14.03 -8.80
C GLU A 3 -45.26 -13.77 -7.72
N ASN A 4 -44.64 -14.83 -7.20
CA ASN A 4 -43.57 -14.73 -6.19
C ASN A 4 -42.21 -14.31 -6.76
N TYR A 5 -42.05 -14.13 -8.08
CA TYR A 5 -40.72 -13.81 -8.66
C TYR A 5 -40.15 -12.47 -8.18
N PRO A 6 -40.89 -11.33 -8.11
CA PRO A 6 -40.34 -10.08 -7.57
C PRO A 6 -39.72 -10.25 -6.18
N GLN A 7 -40.45 -10.86 -5.25
CA GLN A 7 -39.96 -11.15 -3.89
C GLN A 7 -38.68 -12.00 -3.89
N ILE A 8 -38.59 -13.01 -4.76
CA ILE A 8 -37.38 -13.84 -4.93
C ILE A 8 -36.23 -13.01 -5.53
N SER A 9 -36.51 -12.07 -6.44
CA SER A 9 -35.53 -11.12 -6.98
C SER A 9 -34.93 -10.28 -5.86
N ASP A 10 -35.77 -9.65 -5.04
CA ASP A 10 -35.34 -8.70 -4.02
C ASP A 10 -34.48 -9.40 -2.95
N PHE A 11 -34.89 -10.59 -2.50
CA PHE A 11 -34.11 -11.45 -1.61
C PHE A 11 -32.77 -11.89 -2.21
N ILE A 12 -32.71 -12.19 -3.52
CA ILE A 12 -31.46 -12.51 -4.21
C ILE A 12 -30.49 -11.31 -4.17
N LEU A 13 -30.98 -10.09 -4.43
CA LEU A 13 -30.14 -8.90 -4.43
C LEU A 13 -29.69 -8.52 -3.01
N GLU A 14 -30.58 -8.61 -2.02
CA GLU A 14 -30.28 -8.42 -0.60
C GLU A 14 -29.17 -9.37 -0.13
N LYS A 15 -29.36 -10.70 -0.29
CA LYS A 15 -28.40 -11.70 0.18
C LYS A 15 -27.12 -11.78 -0.66
N SER A 16 -27.08 -11.19 -1.86
CA SER A 16 -25.83 -11.10 -2.63
C SER A 16 -24.76 -10.22 -1.99
N GLN A 17 -25.16 -9.28 -1.12
CA GLN A 17 -24.24 -8.38 -0.42
C GLN A 17 -23.43 -9.13 0.66
N THR A 18 -24.12 -9.98 1.45
CA THR A 18 -23.56 -10.66 2.62
C THR A 18 -23.23 -12.14 2.42
N ASN A 19 -23.87 -12.83 1.47
CA ASN A 19 -23.78 -14.28 1.29
C ASN A 19 -23.38 -14.70 -0.14
N GLN A 20 -22.33 -14.05 -0.66
CA GLN A 20 -21.79 -14.21 -2.02
C GLN A 20 -21.57 -15.67 -2.48
N GLY A 21 -21.30 -16.61 -1.57
CA GLY A 21 -20.99 -18.03 -1.89
C GLY A 21 -22.20 -18.94 -2.03
N ASP A 22 -23.17 -18.79 -1.13
CA ASP A 22 -24.19 -19.82 -0.87
C ASP A 22 -25.60 -19.35 -1.25
N LEU A 23 -25.68 -18.24 -1.98
CA LEU A 23 -26.90 -17.57 -2.46
C LEU A 23 -27.93 -18.54 -3.10
N VAL A 24 -27.48 -19.52 -3.89
CA VAL A 24 -28.37 -20.53 -4.51
C VAL A 24 -28.98 -21.50 -3.50
N ALA A 25 -28.27 -21.81 -2.41
CA ALA A 25 -28.82 -22.62 -1.32
C ALA A 25 -29.79 -21.80 -0.47
N LEU A 26 -29.41 -20.59 -0.06
CA LEU A 26 -30.27 -19.68 0.71
C LEU A 26 -31.61 -19.40 0.01
N VAL A 27 -31.61 -19.24 -1.32
CA VAL A 27 -32.84 -19.06 -2.13
C VAL A 27 -33.66 -20.35 -2.23
N ALA A 28 -33.02 -21.52 -2.31
CA ALA A 28 -33.72 -22.80 -2.31
C ALA A 28 -34.44 -23.03 -0.97
N ASP A 29 -33.72 -22.83 0.13
CA ASP A 29 -34.18 -23.11 1.48
C ASP A 29 -35.24 -22.07 1.94
N ARG A 30 -35.03 -20.76 1.67
CA ARG A 30 -35.97 -19.68 2.07
C ARG A 30 -37.36 -19.80 1.45
N TYR A 31 -37.46 -20.34 0.24
CA TYR A 31 -38.69 -20.44 -0.54
C TYR A 31 -39.18 -21.89 -0.74
N ASN A 32 -38.53 -22.87 -0.12
CA ASN A 32 -38.80 -24.30 -0.27
C ASN A 32 -38.90 -24.75 -1.75
N ILE A 33 -37.90 -24.38 -2.56
CA ILE A 33 -37.80 -24.73 -3.98
C ILE A 33 -36.56 -25.56 -4.27
N SER A 34 -36.60 -26.37 -5.34
CA SER A 34 -35.42 -27.15 -5.74
C SER A 34 -34.22 -26.24 -6.07
N ARG A 35 -33.00 -26.71 -5.77
CA ARG A 35 -31.75 -25.99 -6.08
C ARG A 35 -31.62 -25.62 -7.57
N GLN A 36 -32.20 -26.42 -8.47
CA GLN A 36 -32.26 -26.12 -9.91
C GLN A 36 -33.16 -24.90 -10.20
N ARG A 37 -34.34 -24.81 -9.56
CA ARG A 37 -35.23 -23.65 -9.68
C ARG A 37 -34.61 -22.39 -9.06
N ALA A 38 -33.95 -22.52 -7.91
CA ALA A 38 -33.17 -21.44 -7.29
C ALA A 38 -32.01 -20.96 -8.17
N HIS A 39 -31.23 -21.88 -8.76
CA HIS A 39 -30.16 -21.56 -9.71
C HIS A 39 -30.68 -20.78 -10.92
N ASN A 40 -31.86 -21.13 -11.44
CA ASN A 40 -32.48 -20.43 -12.57
C ASN A 40 -32.90 -19.00 -12.19
N TYR A 41 -33.40 -18.76 -10.97
CA TYR A 41 -33.67 -17.39 -10.50
C TYR A 41 -32.39 -16.57 -10.30
N VAL A 42 -31.33 -17.13 -9.68
CA VAL A 42 -30.05 -16.42 -9.55
C VAL A 42 -29.41 -16.16 -10.91
N THR A 43 -29.56 -17.07 -11.88
CA THR A 43 -29.11 -16.86 -13.27
C THR A 43 -29.93 -15.78 -13.97
N ARG A 44 -31.23 -15.63 -13.68
CA ARG A 44 -32.08 -14.52 -14.18
C ARG A 44 -31.51 -13.15 -13.79
N GLU A 45 -30.94 -13.02 -12.59
CA GLU A 45 -30.29 -11.77 -12.15
C GLU A 45 -28.93 -11.54 -12.80
N VAL A 46 -28.15 -12.61 -13.05
CA VAL A 46 -26.87 -12.50 -13.76
C VAL A 46 -27.08 -12.10 -15.23
N THR A 47 -28.03 -12.73 -15.92
CA THR A 47 -28.37 -12.39 -17.33
C THR A 47 -28.94 -10.97 -17.46
N LYS A 48 -29.61 -10.45 -16.42
CA LYS A 48 -30.04 -9.04 -16.35
C LYS A 48 -28.91 -8.03 -16.09
N GLY A 49 -27.72 -8.48 -15.70
CA GLY A 49 -26.65 -7.61 -15.22
C GLY A 49 -26.84 -7.09 -13.80
N ASN A 50 -27.83 -7.58 -13.04
CA ASN A 50 -28.03 -7.23 -11.63
C ASN A 50 -26.96 -7.88 -10.74
N LEU A 51 -26.48 -9.08 -11.11
CA LEU A 51 -25.42 -9.81 -10.42
C LEU A 51 -24.22 -10.10 -11.32
N ILE A 52 -23.01 -9.96 -10.78
CA ILE A 52 -21.77 -10.41 -11.40
C ILE A 52 -21.45 -11.81 -10.85
N LYS A 53 -21.34 -12.81 -11.73
CA LYS A 53 -20.97 -14.19 -11.39
C LYS A 53 -19.48 -14.42 -11.65
N VAL A 54 -18.77 -14.99 -10.66
CA VAL A 54 -17.31 -15.15 -10.67
C VAL A 54 -16.95 -16.58 -10.27
N GLY A 55 -15.90 -17.15 -10.85
CA GLY A 55 -15.45 -18.51 -10.56
C GLY A 55 -16.34 -19.62 -11.15
N LYS A 56 -16.04 -20.87 -10.77
CA LYS A 56 -16.72 -22.09 -11.27
C LYS A 56 -17.05 -23.04 -10.11
N THR A 57 -18.09 -23.86 -10.27
CA THR A 57 -18.53 -24.90 -9.32
C THR A 57 -18.57 -24.42 -7.86
N ARG A 58 -17.87 -25.07 -6.92
CA ARG A 58 -17.84 -24.71 -5.48
C ARG A 58 -17.15 -23.36 -5.20
N ALA A 59 -16.33 -22.87 -6.13
CA ALA A 59 -15.68 -21.57 -6.03
C ALA A 59 -16.54 -20.41 -6.57
N THR A 60 -17.75 -20.69 -7.09
CA THR A 60 -18.67 -19.66 -7.62
C THR A 60 -18.96 -18.61 -6.56
N ARG A 61 -18.91 -17.32 -6.93
CA ARG A 61 -19.35 -16.19 -6.12
C ARG A 61 -20.28 -15.30 -6.94
N TYR A 62 -21.25 -14.69 -6.27
CA TYR A 62 -22.20 -13.73 -6.82
C TYR A 62 -22.05 -12.41 -6.07
N PHE A 63 -21.96 -11.31 -6.82
CA PHE A 63 -21.82 -9.96 -6.28
C PHE A 63 -22.87 -9.05 -6.90
N LEU A 64 -23.42 -8.11 -6.13
CA LEU A 64 -24.31 -7.08 -6.67
C LEU A 64 -23.54 -6.20 -7.68
N ALA A 65 -24.08 -5.97 -8.87
CA ALA A 65 -23.40 -5.15 -9.89
C ALA A 65 -23.38 -3.64 -9.51
N SER A 66 -24.42 -3.17 -8.85
CA SER A 66 -24.46 -1.89 -8.12
C SER A 66 -23.79 -1.94 -6.75
N GLY A 67 -23.12 -3.04 -6.42
CA GLY A 67 -22.39 -3.23 -5.17
C GLY A 67 -21.31 -2.17 -5.00
N ASN A 68 -21.25 -1.64 -3.77
CA ASN A 68 -20.33 -0.58 -3.37
C ASN A 68 -19.46 -0.98 -2.17
N GLU A 69 -19.60 -2.20 -1.63
CA GLU A 69 -18.76 -2.72 -0.54
C GLU A 69 -18.61 -4.24 -0.64
N ILE A 70 -17.42 -4.74 -0.37
CA ILE A 70 -17.08 -6.16 -0.18
C ILE A 70 -16.14 -6.29 1.02
N GLU A 71 -16.49 -7.20 1.92
CA GLU A 71 -15.69 -7.57 3.09
C GLU A 71 -15.36 -9.07 3.02
N PHE A 72 -14.13 -9.46 3.40
CA PHE A 72 -13.74 -10.86 3.57
C PHE A 72 -12.56 -11.03 4.52
N ALA A 73 -12.46 -12.22 5.13
CA ALA A 73 -11.28 -12.67 5.86
C ALA A 73 -10.76 -13.99 5.29
N ILE A 74 -9.45 -14.09 5.09
CA ILE A 74 -8.75 -15.26 4.54
C ILE A 74 -7.71 -15.74 5.57
N LYS A 75 -7.70 -17.03 5.89
CA LYS A 75 -6.61 -17.64 6.68
C LYS A 75 -5.37 -17.78 5.81
N ILE A 76 -4.22 -17.32 6.31
CA ILE A 76 -2.91 -17.51 5.67
C ILE A 76 -2.58 -19.00 5.69
N LYS A 77 -2.14 -19.54 4.55
CA LYS A 77 -1.78 -20.95 4.37
C LYS A 77 -0.89 -21.13 3.12
N PRO A 78 -0.11 -22.22 3.02
CA PRO A 78 0.65 -22.53 1.82
C PRO A 78 -0.23 -22.56 0.56
N GLY A 79 0.27 -22.00 -0.54
CA GLY A 79 -0.46 -21.92 -1.82
C GLY A 79 -1.63 -20.94 -1.85
N LEU A 80 -1.80 -20.08 -0.84
CA LEU A 80 -2.55 -18.84 -0.98
C LEU A 80 -1.78 -17.90 -1.93
N ALA A 81 -2.50 -17.19 -2.81
CA ALA A 81 -1.93 -16.19 -3.70
C ALA A 81 -2.92 -15.04 -3.91
N GLU A 82 -2.38 -13.83 -3.95
CA GLU A 82 -3.06 -12.54 -4.09
C GLU A 82 -3.83 -12.41 -5.42
N ASP A 83 -3.27 -12.89 -6.54
CA ASP A 83 -3.88 -12.87 -7.88
C ASP A 83 -5.30 -13.48 -7.88
N LYS A 84 -5.45 -14.60 -7.17
CA LYS A 84 -6.68 -15.38 -7.03
C LYS A 84 -7.66 -14.72 -6.07
N ILE A 85 -7.19 -14.01 -5.05
CA ILE A 85 -8.06 -13.24 -4.14
C ILE A 85 -8.58 -11.99 -4.85
N TRP A 86 -7.69 -11.21 -5.49
CA TRP A 86 -8.03 -10.07 -6.33
C TRP A 86 -9.08 -10.44 -7.39
N SER A 87 -8.79 -11.46 -8.20
CA SER A 87 -9.65 -11.86 -9.31
C SER A 87 -11.00 -12.45 -8.87
N LYS A 88 -11.08 -13.02 -7.66
CA LYS A 88 -12.29 -13.63 -7.11
C LYS A 88 -13.20 -12.64 -6.40
N TYR A 89 -12.63 -11.68 -5.66
CA TYR A 89 -13.40 -10.81 -4.76
C TYR A 89 -13.36 -9.33 -5.14
N VAL A 90 -12.23 -8.79 -5.61
CA VAL A 90 -12.05 -7.33 -5.71
C VAL A 90 -12.27 -6.81 -7.14
N LYS A 91 -11.67 -7.48 -8.13
CA LYS A 91 -11.87 -7.18 -9.56
C LYS A 91 -13.35 -7.00 -9.98
N PRO A 92 -14.33 -7.80 -9.48
CA PRO A 92 -15.74 -7.68 -9.87
C PRO A 92 -16.35 -6.29 -9.61
N LEU A 93 -16.04 -5.63 -8.49
CA LEU A 93 -16.52 -4.27 -8.18
C LEU A 93 -15.99 -3.22 -9.18
N LEU A 94 -14.86 -3.52 -9.82
CA LEU A 94 -14.05 -2.54 -10.53
C LEU A 94 -14.16 -2.66 -12.06
N LEU A 95 -14.85 -3.68 -12.57
CA LEU A 95 -15.16 -3.84 -14.00
C LEU A 95 -15.92 -2.64 -14.59
N LYS A 96 -16.60 -1.84 -13.75
CA LYS A 96 -17.31 -0.61 -14.12
C LYS A 96 -16.43 0.63 -14.26
N TYR A 97 -15.13 0.56 -13.94
CA TYR A 97 -14.20 1.69 -13.97
C TYR A 97 -13.17 1.60 -15.10
N PRO A 98 -12.57 2.75 -15.51
CA PRO A 98 -11.50 2.78 -16.50
C PRO A 98 -10.32 1.85 -16.18
N TYR A 99 -9.61 1.43 -17.23
CA TYR A 99 -8.55 0.41 -17.11
C TYR A 99 -7.37 0.85 -16.24
N ASN A 100 -7.01 2.13 -16.21
CA ASN A 100 -5.97 2.65 -15.33
C ASN A 100 -6.37 2.54 -13.84
N ILE A 101 -7.63 2.83 -13.49
CA ILE A 101 -8.18 2.65 -12.13
C ILE A 101 -8.15 1.17 -11.75
N GLN A 102 -8.55 0.27 -12.65
CA GLN A 102 -8.46 -1.17 -12.42
C GLN A 102 -7.01 -1.63 -12.19
N ASN A 103 -6.04 -1.10 -12.93
CA ASN A 103 -4.63 -1.47 -12.80
C ASN A 103 -3.95 -0.93 -11.53
N ILE A 104 -4.22 0.32 -11.13
CA ILE A 104 -3.70 0.88 -9.87
C ILE A 104 -4.29 0.11 -8.68
N ALA A 105 -5.60 -0.13 -8.69
CA ALA A 105 -6.25 -0.91 -7.64
C ALA A 105 -5.77 -2.36 -7.62
N ALA A 106 -5.48 -2.97 -8.78
CA ALA A 106 -4.90 -4.31 -8.87
C ALA A 106 -3.53 -4.34 -8.21
N TYR A 107 -2.59 -3.51 -8.69
CA TYR A 107 -1.21 -3.46 -8.21
C TYR A 107 -1.16 -3.20 -6.70
N GLY A 108 -1.87 -2.16 -6.23
CA GLY A 108 -1.92 -1.84 -4.80
C GLY A 108 -2.54 -2.96 -3.96
N PHE A 109 -3.61 -3.61 -4.42
CA PHE A 109 -4.16 -4.76 -3.70
C PHE A 109 -3.18 -5.94 -3.68
N THR A 110 -2.58 -6.32 -4.82
CA THR A 110 -1.72 -7.51 -4.90
C THR A 110 -0.43 -7.33 -4.12
N GLU A 111 0.25 -6.18 -4.24
CA GLU A 111 1.47 -5.91 -3.47
C GLU A 111 1.22 -5.95 -1.96
N ILE A 112 0.17 -5.27 -1.49
CA ILE A 112 -0.11 -5.20 -0.04
C ILE A 112 -0.66 -6.53 0.50
N PHE A 113 -1.49 -7.24 -0.27
CA PHE A 113 -1.98 -8.55 0.14
C PHE A 113 -0.86 -9.60 0.15
N ASN A 114 0.08 -9.57 -0.81
CA ASN A 114 1.22 -10.49 -0.78
C ASN A 114 2.22 -10.17 0.33
N ASN A 115 2.49 -8.89 0.61
CA ASN A 115 3.24 -8.51 1.82
C ASN A 115 2.55 -9.03 3.10
N ALA A 116 1.22 -9.02 3.16
CA ALA A 116 0.48 -9.60 4.27
C ALA A 116 0.55 -11.15 4.34
N ILE A 117 0.75 -11.85 3.21
CA ILE A 117 1.04 -13.31 3.18
C ILE A 117 2.47 -13.58 3.67
N ASP A 118 3.47 -13.05 2.97
CA ASP A 118 4.88 -13.46 3.12
C ASP A 118 5.59 -12.80 4.29
N HIS A 119 5.11 -11.66 4.77
CA HIS A 119 5.87 -10.81 5.69
C HIS A 119 5.23 -10.57 7.06
N SER A 120 3.92 -10.76 7.22
CA SER A 120 3.21 -10.51 8.49
C SER A 120 3.61 -11.46 9.62
N ARG A 121 3.92 -12.73 9.31
CA ARG A 121 3.92 -13.85 10.27
C ARG A 121 2.58 -14.02 11.02
N GLY A 122 1.47 -13.55 10.43
CA GLY A 122 0.12 -13.69 10.97
C GLY A 122 -0.53 -15.03 10.63
N THR A 123 -1.81 -15.16 10.97
CA THR A 123 -2.65 -16.33 10.64
C THR A 123 -3.86 -15.99 9.78
N SER A 124 -4.21 -14.70 9.65
CA SER A 124 -5.33 -14.25 8.82
C SER A 124 -5.12 -12.84 8.26
N ILE A 125 -5.61 -12.62 7.05
CA ILE A 125 -5.72 -11.31 6.39
C ILE A 125 -7.20 -10.99 6.26
N TYR A 126 -7.61 -9.86 6.84
CA TYR A 126 -8.90 -9.21 6.63
C TYR A 126 -8.78 -8.22 5.47
N SER A 127 -9.85 -8.02 4.71
CA SER A 127 -9.93 -6.97 3.69
C SER A 127 -11.34 -6.42 3.56
N ASN A 128 -11.41 -5.09 3.42
CA ASN A 128 -12.63 -4.34 3.13
C ASN A 128 -12.36 -3.44 1.92
N ILE A 129 -13.21 -3.53 0.90
CA ILE A 129 -13.11 -2.74 -0.32
C ILE A 129 -14.45 -2.05 -0.53
N LYS A 130 -14.48 -0.72 -0.46
CA LYS A 130 -15.71 0.06 -0.55
C LYS A 130 -15.58 1.32 -1.40
N LEU A 131 -16.72 1.81 -1.87
CA LEU A 131 -16.90 3.06 -2.61
C LEU A 131 -17.59 4.07 -1.68
N GLU A 132 -16.81 4.97 -1.11
CA GLU A 132 -17.24 5.90 -0.06
C GLU A 132 -16.92 7.34 -0.47
N LYS A 133 -17.91 8.25 -0.37
CA LYS A 133 -17.78 9.67 -0.78
C LYS A 133 -17.15 9.84 -2.17
N GLY A 134 -17.56 8.97 -3.12
CA GLY A 134 -17.06 8.95 -4.50
C GLY A 134 -15.70 8.29 -4.71
N ASN A 135 -14.97 7.91 -3.66
CA ASN A 135 -13.63 7.34 -3.73
C ASN A 135 -13.64 5.82 -3.53
N LEU A 136 -12.73 5.11 -4.20
CA LEU A 136 -12.42 3.72 -3.89
C LEU A 136 -11.49 3.68 -2.68
N ILE A 137 -11.90 2.94 -1.64
CA ILE A 137 -11.12 2.67 -0.44
C ILE A 137 -10.87 1.17 -0.37
N ILE A 138 -9.60 0.76 -0.31
CA ILE A 138 -9.17 -0.62 -0.07
C ILE A 138 -8.42 -0.64 1.27
N THR A 139 -8.94 -1.39 2.23
CA THR A 139 -8.27 -1.68 3.51
C THR A 139 -7.86 -3.13 3.53
N ILE A 140 -6.59 -3.40 3.85
CA ILE A 140 -6.02 -4.75 4.04
C ILE A 140 -5.39 -4.78 5.43
N MET A 141 -5.68 -5.82 6.22
CA MET A 141 -5.26 -5.91 7.61
C MET A 141 -4.80 -7.32 7.96
N ASP A 142 -3.54 -7.49 8.37
CA ASP A 142 -3.03 -8.73 8.97
C ASP A 142 -3.09 -8.70 10.51
N ASN A 143 -3.00 -9.88 11.13
CA ASN A 143 -2.88 -10.06 12.59
C ASN A 143 -1.46 -10.48 13.05
N GLY A 144 -0.44 -10.03 12.34
CA GLY A 144 0.95 -10.49 12.43
C GLY A 144 1.82 -9.80 13.48
N VAL A 145 3.09 -9.51 13.14
CA VAL A 145 4.05 -8.83 14.03
C VAL A 145 3.96 -7.30 13.99
N GLY A 146 3.48 -6.74 12.87
CA GLY A 146 3.53 -5.30 12.58
C GLY A 146 4.75 -4.90 11.76
N ILE A 147 4.54 -4.16 10.67
CA ILE A 147 5.56 -3.80 9.69
C ILE A 147 6.68 -2.95 10.30
N PHE A 148 6.34 -1.94 11.11
CA PHE A 148 7.36 -1.10 11.74
C PHE A 148 8.19 -1.89 12.76
N LYS A 149 7.57 -2.74 13.58
CA LYS A 149 8.32 -3.60 14.49
C LYS A 149 9.25 -4.58 13.73
N LYS A 150 8.80 -5.13 12.61
CA LYS A 150 9.64 -5.99 11.75
C LYS A 150 10.83 -5.23 11.14
N ILE A 151 10.65 -3.99 10.72
CA ILE A 151 11.74 -3.12 10.20
C ILE A 151 12.71 -2.79 11.34
N GLN A 152 12.20 -2.39 12.51
CA GLN A 152 13.00 -2.11 13.71
C GLN A 152 13.88 -3.30 14.11
N GLU A 153 13.29 -4.50 14.20
CA GLU A 153 14.01 -5.74 14.52
C GLU A 153 15.08 -6.09 13.46
N ALA A 154 14.77 -5.91 12.17
CA ALA A 154 15.67 -6.26 11.07
C ALA A 154 16.85 -5.29 10.87
N LEU A 155 16.70 -4.02 11.26
CA LEU A 155 17.72 -2.97 11.16
C LEU A 155 18.33 -2.56 12.51
N GLN A 156 17.89 -3.17 13.62
CA GLN A 156 18.32 -2.86 14.99
C GLN A 156 18.12 -1.38 15.38
N LEU A 157 17.01 -0.78 14.92
CA LEU A 157 16.74 0.66 15.11
C LEU A 157 16.40 0.98 16.57
N GLU A 158 17.03 2.02 17.11
CA GLU A 158 16.82 2.54 18.47
C GLU A 158 15.33 2.88 18.71
N SER A 159 14.69 3.51 17.72
CA SER A 159 13.30 3.94 17.78
C SER A 159 12.48 3.32 16.65
N ILE A 160 11.35 2.69 17.00
CA ILE A 160 10.39 2.13 16.02
C ILE A 160 9.88 3.17 15.01
N ARG A 161 9.93 4.47 15.36
CA ARG A 161 9.56 5.59 14.48
C ARG A 161 10.46 5.67 13.23
N GLU A 162 11.74 5.35 13.36
CA GLU A 162 12.71 5.38 12.24
C GLU A 162 12.34 4.37 11.13
N SER A 163 11.50 3.37 11.42
CA SER A 163 11.02 2.40 10.44
C SER A 163 10.37 3.04 9.20
N ILE A 164 9.69 4.19 9.35
CA ILE A 164 9.08 4.88 8.21
C ILE A 164 10.13 5.43 7.24
N LEU A 165 11.28 5.88 7.75
CA LEU A 165 12.38 6.40 6.94
C LEU A 165 12.88 5.31 5.99
N HIS A 166 13.19 4.12 6.50
CA HIS A 166 13.66 3.00 5.67
C HIS A 166 12.59 2.49 4.70
N LEU A 167 11.31 2.52 5.10
CA LEU A 167 10.21 2.17 4.19
C LEU A 167 9.99 3.21 3.08
N SER A 168 10.17 4.50 3.39
CA SER A 168 9.96 5.62 2.45
C SER A 168 10.94 5.62 1.26
N LYS A 169 12.14 5.07 1.46
CA LYS A 169 13.23 4.94 0.49
C LYS A 169 12.92 3.92 -0.62
N GLY A 170 12.18 2.86 -0.31
CA GLY A 170 12.07 1.67 -1.15
C GLY A 170 13.35 0.79 -1.09
N LYS A 171 13.36 -0.33 -1.82
CA LYS A 171 14.40 -1.39 -1.77
C LYS A 171 14.68 -1.93 -0.35
N PHE A 172 13.68 -1.86 0.53
CA PHE A 172 13.74 -2.51 1.83
C PHE A 172 12.93 -3.80 1.82
N THR A 173 13.60 -4.90 2.16
CA THR A 173 13.04 -6.25 2.20
C THR A 173 13.80 -7.05 3.27
N THR A 174 13.10 -7.96 3.97
CA THR A 174 13.74 -8.95 4.86
C THR A 174 14.00 -10.29 4.17
N ASP A 175 13.61 -10.42 2.90
CA ASP A 175 13.90 -11.59 2.06
C ASP A 175 14.21 -11.12 0.62
N PRO A 176 15.47 -10.74 0.35
CA PRO A 176 15.91 -10.33 -0.99
C PRO A 176 15.84 -11.45 -2.04
N SER A 177 15.67 -12.72 -1.63
CA SER A 177 15.59 -13.85 -2.57
C SER A 177 14.23 -13.97 -3.26
N LYS A 178 13.20 -13.28 -2.74
CA LYS A 178 11.82 -13.33 -3.25
C LYS A 178 11.18 -11.97 -3.53
N HIS A 179 11.66 -10.88 -2.89
CA HIS A 179 11.03 -9.56 -3.01
C HIS A 179 12.07 -8.46 -3.20
N THR A 180 11.80 -7.55 -4.13
CA THR A 180 12.66 -6.38 -4.40
C THR A 180 12.57 -5.30 -3.31
N GLY A 181 11.50 -5.29 -2.52
CA GLY A 181 11.24 -4.26 -1.50
C GLY A 181 10.64 -2.96 -2.06
N GLU A 182 9.96 -3.04 -3.19
CA GLU A 182 9.53 -1.88 -4.00
C GLU A 182 8.01 -1.65 -3.97
N GLY A 183 7.21 -2.70 -3.74
CA GLY A 183 5.75 -2.68 -3.83
C GLY A 183 5.08 -1.55 -3.04
N ILE A 184 5.48 -1.35 -1.78
CA ILE A 184 4.93 -0.27 -0.92
C ILE A 184 5.34 1.12 -1.44
N PHE A 185 6.58 1.29 -1.93
CA PHE A 185 7.09 2.56 -2.45
C PHE A 185 6.31 3.03 -3.69
N PHE A 186 6.03 2.10 -4.61
CA PHE A 186 5.26 2.38 -5.82
C PHE A 186 3.75 2.48 -5.54
N THR A 187 3.20 1.58 -4.72
CA THR A 187 1.78 1.61 -4.33
C THR A 187 1.42 2.93 -3.67
N SER A 188 2.25 3.45 -2.74
CA SER A 188 1.95 4.73 -2.08
C SER A 188 1.89 5.91 -3.06
N ARG A 189 2.65 5.86 -4.17
CA ARG A 189 2.77 6.93 -5.17
C ARG A 189 1.73 6.85 -6.29
N MET A 190 1.18 5.67 -6.58
CA MET A 190 0.08 5.51 -7.55
C MET A 190 -1.28 5.96 -7.01
N LEU A 191 -1.48 5.85 -5.71
CA LEU A 191 -2.73 6.20 -5.03
C LEU A 191 -2.83 7.71 -4.76
N ASP A 192 -3.98 8.17 -4.30
CA ASP A 192 -4.21 9.57 -3.90
C ASP A 192 -3.98 9.77 -2.39
N ARG A 193 -4.28 8.74 -1.58
CA ARG A 193 -3.75 8.60 -0.23
C ARG A 193 -3.44 7.13 0.06
N PHE A 194 -2.27 6.89 0.64
CA PHE A 194 -1.87 5.62 1.22
C PHE A 194 -1.66 5.79 2.73
N SER A 195 -1.96 4.80 3.56
CA SER A 195 -1.79 4.91 5.00
C SER A 195 -1.46 3.56 5.64
N ILE A 196 -0.58 3.59 6.64
CA ILE A 196 -0.10 2.43 7.39
C ILE A 196 -0.38 2.67 8.88
N LEU A 197 -1.13 1.77 9.51
CA LEU A 197 -1.24 1.66 10.96
C LEU A 197 -0.52 0.39 11.42
N SER A 198 0.46 0.55 12.31
CA SER A 198 1.16 -0.54 13.00
C SER A 198 1.75 0.01 14.29
N SER A 199 1.65 -0.75 15.39
CA SER A 199 2.38 -0.42 16.64
C SER A 199 2.11 1.00 17.15
N ASP A 200 0.84 1.40 17.17
CA ASP A 200 0.32 2.74 17.53
C ASP A 200 0.85 3.93 16.70
N LEU A 201 1.62 3.67 15.63
CA LEU A 201 2.05 4.66 14.66
C LEU A 201 1.12 4.61 13.44
N PHE A 202 0.49 5.75 13.12
CA PHE A 202 -0.31 5.92 11.91
C PHE A 202 0.36 6.91 10.96
N TYR A 203 1.00 6.39 9.92
CA TYR A 203 1.63 7.20 8.88
C TYR A 203 0.75 7.24 7.63
N SER A 204 0.60 8.41 7.02
CA SER A 204 -0.07 8.59 5.74
C SER A 204 0.88 9.20 4.70
N PHE A 205 0.74 8.76 3.45
CA PHE A 205 1.40 9.34 2.29
C PHE A 205 0.33 9.96 1.37
N GLN A 206 0.47 11.24 1.08
CA GLN A 206 -0.40 12.03 0.20
C GLN A 206 0.39 13.24 -0.31
N ASN A 207 0.04 13.77 -1.48
CA ASN A 207 0.74 14.93 -2.08
C ASN A 207 2.28 14.78 -2.16
N GLN A 208 2.77 13.55 -2.37
CA GLN A 208 4.19 13.16 -2.37
C GLN A 208 4.93 13.21 -1.02
N GLU A 209 4.24 13.44 0.10
CA GLU A 209 4.82 13.62 1.43
C GLU A 209 4.29 12.58 2.43
N TRP A 210 5.13 12.20 3.42
CA TRP A 210 4.75 11.36 4.54
C TRP A 210 4.42 12.20 5.77
N PHE A 211 3.30 11.89 6.43
CA PHE A 211 2.83 12.56 7.64
C PHE A 211 2.59 11.52 8.74
N LEU A 212 3.02 11.82 9.97
CA LEU A 212 2.51 11.12 11.15
C LEU A 212 1.16 11.74 11.52
N SER A 213 0.10 10.94 11.54
CA SER A 213 -1.22 11.36 12.02
C SER A 213 -1.36 11.08 13.52
N PRO A 214 -2.02 11.97 14.29
CA PRO A 214 -2.32 11.75 15.70
C PRO A 214 -3.51 10.79 15.94
N GLU A 215 -4.18 10.29 14.88
CA GLU A 215 -5.30 9.35 15.01
C GLU A 215 -4.87 8.02 15.65
N LYS A 216 -5.19 7.84 16.93
CA LYS A 216 -5.16 6.54 17.59
C LYS A 216 -6.44 5.77 17.23
N LYS A 217 -6.31 4.67 16.48
CA LYS A 217 -7.40 3.68 16.41
C LYS A 217 -7.31 2.79 17.64
N GLU A 218 -7.97 3.20 18.72
CA GLU A 218 -7.93 2.55 20.04
C GLU A 218 -8.29 1.05 20.04
N ASN A 219 -8.97 0.58 18.99
CA ASN A 219 -9.37 -0.82 18.79
C ASN A 219 -8.46 -1.61 17.82
N PHE A 220 -7.37 -1.04 17.31
CA PHE A 220 -6.41 -1.78 16.50
C PHE A 220 -5.40 -2.50 17.39
N GLY A 221 -5.47 -3.83 17.42
CA GLY A 221 -4.56 -4.67 18.20
C GLY A 221 -3.20 -4.85 17.53
N LYS A 222 -2.87 -6.09 17.17
CA LYS A 222 -1.54 -6.46 16.67
C LYS A 222 -1.59 -6.83 15.18
N GLY A 223 -0.61 -6.35 14.41
CA GLY A 223 -0.44 -6.63 12.99
C GLY A 223 -0.16 -5.34 12.21
N THR A 224 -0.55 -5.29 10.94
CA THR A 224 -0.55 -4.07 10.14
C THR A 224 -1.86 -3.89 9.39
N CYS A 225 -2.39 -2.66 9.43
CA CYS A 225 -3.57 -2.24 8.68
C CYS A 225 -3.14 -1.17 7.69
N ILE A 226 -3.26 -1.47 6.40
CA ILE A 226 -2.98 -0.54 5.31
C ILE A 226 -4.30 -0.11 4.66
N THR A 227 -4.45 1.21 4.47
CA THR A 227 -5.62 1.82 3.83
C THR A 227 -5.17 2.59 2.60
N MET A 228 -5.80 2.30 1.48
CA MET A 228 -5.48 2.82 0.16
C MET A 228 -6.71 3.55 -0.40
N VAL A 229 -6.54 4.79 -0.86
CA VAL A 229 -7.61 5.63 -1.39
C VAL A 229 -7.26 6.06 -2.81
N LEU A 230 -8.20 5.85 -3.74
CA LEU A 230 -8.09 6.19 -5.15
C LEU A 230 -9.39 6.85 -5.62
N SER A 231 -9.30 8.04 -6.22
CA SER A 231 -10.37 8.64 -6.99
C SER A 231 -10.59 7.83 -8.28
N PRO A 232 -11.83 7.37 -8.59
CA PRO A 232 -12.15 6.77 -9.87
C PRO A 232 -12.06 7.73 -11.07
N GLN A 233 -11.75 9.01 -10.82
CA GLN A 233 -11.48 10.05 -11.82
C GLN A 233 -9.96 10.33 -11.97
N SER A 234 -9.11 9.63 -11.23
CA SER A 234 -7.65 9.79 -11.31
C SER A 234 -7.15 9.43 -12.71
N THR A 235 -6.39 10.33 -13.33
CA THR A 235 -5.78 10.13 -14.66
C THR A 235 -4.49 9.33 -14.62
N LYS A 236 -3.90 9.15 -13.42
CA LYS A 236 -2.65 8.41 -13.20
C LYS A 236 -2.69 7.03 -13.83
N THR A 237 -1.53 6.56 -14.28
CA THR A 237 -1.26 5.17 -14.66
C THR A 237 -0.08 4.63 -13.85
N PRO A 238 0.03 3.29 -13.68
CA PRO A 238 1.22 2.70 -13.06
C PRO A 238 2.51 3.07 -13.80
N LYS A 239 2.47 3.15 -15.14
CA LYS A 239 3.65 3.48 -15.97
C LYS A 239 4.22 4.86 -15.66
N GLU A 240 3.40 5.91 -15.58
CA GLU A 240 3.88 7.26 -15.26
C GLU A 240 4.55 7.34 -13.89
N ILE A 241 4.19 6.47 -12.94
CA ILE A 241 4.81 6.39 -11.62
C ILE A 241 6.09 5.53 -11.66
N PHE A 242 6.13 4.45 -12.45
CA PHE A 242 7.36 3.69 -12.67
C PHE A 242 8.44 4.56 -13.36
N ASP A 243 8.10 5.21 -14.48
CA ASP A 243 9.02 6.02 -15.30
C ASP A 243 9.68 7.19 -14.53
N GLN A 244 9.14 7.61 -13.37
CA GLN A 244 9.72 8.67 -12.52
C GLN A 244 10.93 8.21 -11.67
N TYR A 245 11.04 6.89 -11.43
CA TYR A 245 11.96 6.29 -10.45
C TYR A 245 12.68 5.03 -10.95
N ALA A 246 12.12 4.37 -11.96
CA ALA A 246 12.63 3.15 -12.57
C ALA A 246 12.85 3.35 -14.08
N ASP A 247 13.72 2.51 -14.63
CA ASP A 247 14.08 2.44 -16.03
C ASP A 247 14.05 0.97 -16.51
N GLN A 248 13.98 0.74 -17.82
CA GLN A 248 13.90 -0.62 -18.38
C GLN A 248 15.21 -1.40 -18.31
N GLU A 249 16.37 -0.72 -18.35
CA GLU A 249 17.70 -1.34 -18.29
C GLU A 249 18.23 -1.37 -16.84
N ILE A 250 18.00 -0.29 -16.08
CA ILE A 250 18.55 -0.11 -14.72
C ILE A 250 17.59 -0.60 -13.60
N GLY A 251 16.31 -0.83 -13.92
CA GLY A 251 15.27 -1.09 -12.92
C GLY A 251 14.99 0.14 -12.05
N PHE A 252 14.50 -0.04 -10.82
CA PHE A 252 14.30 1.07 -9.86
C PHE A 252 15.66 1.68 -9.48
N TRP A 253 16.01 2.84 -10.03
CA TRP A 253 17.36 3.43 -9.94
C TRP A 253 17.42 4.70 -9.09
N LYS A 254 16.27 5.33 -8.84
CA LYS A 254 16.16 6.64 -8.19
C LYS A 254 15.21 6.61 -7.01
N THR A 255 15.54 7.31 -5.93
CA THR A 255 14.63 7.52 -4.79
C THR A 255 14.55 8.97 -4.35
N LYS A 256 13.46 9.33 -3.67
CA LYS A 256 13.25 10.63 -3.02
C LYS A 256 12.92 10.38 -1.54
N VAL A 257 13.72 10.95 -0.65
CA VAL A 257 13.69 10.72 0.79
C VAL A 257 13.45 12.03 1.52
N ALA A 258 12.42 12.10 2.36
CA ALA A 258 12.19 13.27 3.22
C ALA A 258 13.15 13.21 4.42
N VAL A 259 14.05 14.20 4.50
CA VAL A 259 15.08 14.28 5.55
C VAL A 259 14.44 14.36 6.94
N ALA A 260 13.34 15.09 7.08
CA ALA A 260 12.55 15.20 8.31
C ALA A 260 12.06 13.84 8.89
N LEU A 261 12.05 12.75 8.12
CA LEU A 261 11.77 11.40 8.65
C LEU A 261 12.95 10.79 9.43
N SER A 262 14.13 11.42 9.42
CA SER A 262 15.30 11.03 10.21
C SER A 262 15.49 11.84 11.50
N ALA A 263 14.54 12.72 11.83
CA ALA A 263 14.54 13.45 13.10
C ALA A 263 14.08 12.54 14.24
N ASP A 264 14.71 12.66 15.41
CA ASP A 264 14.03 12.33 16.66
C ASP A 264 13.30 13.60 17.14
N PRO A 265 12.10 13.51 17.74
CA PRO A 265 11.42 14.66 18.33
C PRO A 265 12.24 15.48 19.35
N ASN A 266 13.36 14.96 19.84
CA ASN A 266 14.25 15.59 20.81
C ASN A 266 15.64 15.94 20.26
N ASP A 267 15.98 15.57 19.01
CA ASP A 267 17.30 15.82 18.39
C ASP A 267 17.13 16.36 16.96
N PRO A 268 17.36 17.67 16.71
CA PRO A 268 17.38 18.23 15.35
C PRO A 268 18.53 17.62 14.53
N HIS A 269 18.55 17.82 13.21
CA HIS A 269 19.44 17.13 12.26
C HIS A 269 20.93 17.54 12.33
N VAL A 270 21.53 17.49 13.51
CA VAL A 270 22.86 18.03 13.82
C VAL A 270 23.96 16.96 13.71
N SER A 271 23.64 15.69 13.97
CA SER A 271 24.62 14.65 14.25
C SER A 271 25.01 13.78 13.05
N ARG A 272 26.26 13.29 13.08
CA ARG A 272 26.79 12.31 12.11
C ARG A 272 26.00 10.99 12.14
N SER A 273 25.46 10.62 13.31
CA SER A 273 24.69 9.39 13.51
C SER A 273 23.35 9.44 12.79
N GLN A 274 22.62 10.56 12.86
CA GLN A 274 21.39 10.76 12.08
C GLN A 274 21.65 10.68 10.58
N ALA A 275 22.74 11.28 10.09
CA ALA A 275 23.15 11.17 8.69
C ALA A 275 23.41 9.70 8.29
N LYS A 276 24.15 8.93 9.10
CA LYS A 276 24.33 7.48 8.85
C LYS A 276 22.99 6.73 8.78
N ARG A 277 22.05 6.98 9.69
CA ARG A 277 20.71 6.33 9.65
C ARG A 277 19.88 6.75 8.43
N LEU A 278 19.98 8.01 8.00
CA LEU A 278 19.44 8.48 6.72
C LEU A 278 20.07 7.77 5.51
N LEU A 279 21.37 7.49 5.54
CA LEU A 279 22.11 6.89 4.41
C LEU A 279 21.91 5.37 4.25
N ILE A 280 21.62 4.61 5.32
CA ILE A 280 21.39 3.15 5.25
C ILE A 280 20.36 2.77 4.17
N GLY A 281 20.76 1.94 3.20
CA GLY A 281 19.94 1.45 2.10
C GLY A 281 20.00 2.32 0.84
N LEU A 282 20.64 3.49 0.88
CA LEU A 282 20.74 4.41 -0.25
C LEU A 282 21.86 4.04 -1.23
N GLU A 283 22.81 3.21 -0.82
CA GLU A 283 23.85 2.61 -1.66
C GLU A 283 23.29 1.75 -2.82
N LYS A 284 22.00 1.41 -2.76
CA LYS A 284 21.27 0.60 -3.76
C LYS A 284 20.68 1.41 -4.91
N PHE A 285 20.91 2.72 -4.95
CA PHE A 285 20.36 3.65 -5.93
C PHE A 285 21.48 4.35 -6.70
N LYS A 286 21.20 4.79 -7.93
CA LYS A 286 22.11 5.64 -8.73
C LYS A 286 21.74 7.13 -8.62
N SER A 287 20.53 7.47 -8.17
CA SER A 287 20.16 8.84 -7.83
C SER A 287 19.35 8.92 -6.53
N ILE A 288 19.72 9.89 -5.69
CA ILE A 288 19.07 10.18 -4.41
C ILE A 288 18.64 11.65 -4.44
N ILE A 289 17.35 11.91 -4.23
CA ILE A 289 16.85 13.26 -3.92
C ILE A 289 16.55 13.34 -2.42
N LEU A 290 17.29 14.18 -1.72
CA LEU A 290 17.04 14.51 -0.32
C LEU A 290 16.12 15.73 -0.23
N ASP A 291 14.93 15.54 0.31
CA ASP A 291 13.94 16.60 0.49
C ASP A 291 14.03 17.17 1.91
N PHE A 292 14.48 18.41 2.01
CA PHE A 292 14.67 19.14 3.26
C PHE A 292 13.43 19.93 3.70
N LYS A 293 12.26 19.70 3.07
CA LYS A 293 11.00 20.28 3.54
C LYS A 293 10.74 19.86 5.00
N ASN A 294 10.33 20.84 5.82
CA ASN A 294 10.12 20.71 7.25
C ASN A 294 11.39 20.38 8.07
N VAL A 295 12.58 20.60 7.52
CA VAL A 295 13.85 20.63 8.28
C VAL A 295 14.12 22.07 8.72
N GLU A 296 14.23 22.31 10.03
CA GLU A 296 14.53 23.64 10.58
C GLU A 296 16.00 24.03 10.37
N SER A 297 16.93 23.11 10.64
CA SER A 297 18.37 23.30 10.44
C SER A 297 19.09 21.96 10.30
N VAL A 298 20.34 21.99 9.81
CA VAL A 298 21.24 20.82 9.79
C VAL A 298 22.62 21.19 10.32
N GLY A 299 23.27 20.23 11.00
CA GLY A 299 24.63 20.41 11.51
C GLY A 299 25.70 20.15 10.46
N GLN A 300 26.88 20.79 10.61
CA GLN A 300 28.03 20.56 9.73
C GLN A 300 28.43 19.07 9.67
N ALA A 301 28.32 18.33 10.79
CA ALA A 301 28.64 16.90 10.84
C ALA A 301 27.62 16.01 10.10
N PHE A 302 26.36 16.44 9.99
CA PHE A 302 25.33 15.77 9.20
C PHE A 302 25.58 15.97 7.70
N VAL A 303 25.90 17.20 7.29
CA VAL A 303 26.23 17.52 5.88
C VAL A 303 27.53 16.86 5.41
N ASP A 304 28.59 16.91 6.24
CA ASP A 304 29.91 16.32 5.94
C ASP A 304 29.80 14.82 5.60
N GLU A 305 28.94 14.10 6.33
CA GLU A 305 28.72 12.68 6.12
C GLU A 305 28.04 12.38 4.77
N ILE A 306 27.01 13.14 4.43
CA ILE A 306 26.20 12.91 3.22
C ILE A 306 26.95 13.36 1.96
N PHE A 307 27.38 14.62 1.93
CA PHE A 307 27.82 15.28 0.69
C PHE A 307 29.32 15.16 0.44
N ARG A 308 30.11 14.74 1.44
CA ARG A 308 31.55 14.45 1.28
C ARG A 308 31.88 12.97 1.51
N VAL A 309 31.57 12.39 2.68
CA VAL A 309 32.00 11.01 2.98
C VAL A 309 31.28 9.98 2.12
N PHE A 310 29.96 9.83 2.27
CA PHE A 310 29.17 8.85 1.51
C PHE A 310 29.25 9.09 0.00
N GLN A 311 29.28 10.36 -0.44
CA GLN A 311 29.46 10.72 -1.84
C GLN A 311 30.84 10.34 -2.41
N ASN A 312 31.89 10.26 -1.59
CA ASN A 312 33.23 9.81 -2.01
C ASN A 312 33.38 8.27 -1.89
N GLU A 313 32.68 7.63 -0.94
CA GLU A 313 32.56 6.17 -0.86
C GLU A 313 31.72 5.58 -2.02
N HIS A 314 30.79 6.38 -2.55
CA HIS A 314 29.90 6.01 -3.66
C HIS A 314 29.90 7.07 -4.78
N PRO A 315 31.00 7.22 -5.55
CA PRO A 315 31.14 8.25 -6.59
C PRO A 315 30.13 8.09 -7.75
N ASP A 316 29.66 6.87 -7.99
CA ASP A 316 28.64 6.51 -8.98
C ASP A 316 27.22 7.06 -8.67
N ILE A 317 26.98 7.53 -7.44
CA ILE A 317 25.65 7.92 -6.98
C ILE A 317 25.49 9.44 -7.09
N THR A 318 24.46 9.89 -7.81
CA THR A 318 24.12 11.32 -7.92
C THR A 318 23.21 11.73 -6.76
N ILE A 319 23.76 12.47 -5.79
CA ILE A 319 22.99 13.08 -4.70
C ILE A 319 22.52 14.47 -5.12
N GLN A 320 21.23 14.75 -4.93
CA GLN A 320 20.59 16.05 -5.14
C GLN A 320 19.79 16.43 -3.89
N HIS A 321 19.60 17.71 -3.65
CA HIS A 321 18.74 18.22 -2.58
C HIS A 321 17.66 19.16 -3.12
N VAL A 322 16.51 19.20 -2.43
CA VAL A 322 15.38 20.10 -2.73
C VAL A 322 14.76 20.62 -1.43
N ASN A 323 14.03 21.75 -1.52
CA ASN A 323 13.28 22.36 -0.42
C ASN A 323 14.09 22.70 0.85
N ALA A 324 15.40 22.92 0.71
CA ALA A 324 16.21 23.45 1.80
C ALA A 324 15.84 24.92 2.09
N ASN A 325 15.82 25.30 3.37
CA ASN A 325 15.78 26.69 3.80
C ASN A 325 17.18 27.32 3.72
N GLU A 326 17.29 28.63 3.99
CA GLU A 326 18.56 29.37 3.84
C GLU A 326 19.69 28.81 4.74
N ASP A 327 19.38 28.41 5.97
CA ASP A 327 20.35 27.81 6.90
C ASP A 327 20.86 26.44 6.42
N ALA A 328 19.96 25.55 6.00
CA ALA A 328 20.33 24.24 5.49
C ALA A 328 21.09 24.34 4.16
N GLU A 329 20.65 25.23 3.27
CA GLU A 329 21.31 25.52 1.99
C GLU A 329 22.72 26.08 2.20
N SER A 330 22.91 26.97 3.19
CA SER A 330 24.21 27.51 3.60
C SER A 330 25.15 26.41 4.10
N MET A 331 24.67 25.51 4.96
CA MET A 331 25.46 24.39 5.46
C MET A 331 25.80 23.37 4.35
N ILE A 332 24.85 23.04 3.47
CA ILE A 332 25.06 22.13 2.33
C ILE A 332 26.13 22.69 1.39
N LYS A 333 26.04 23.99 1.03
CA LYS A 333 27.07 24.68 0.23
C LYS A 333 28.45 24.63 0.88
N ARG A 334 28.54 24.79 2.20
CA ARG A 334 29.80 24.70 2.96
C ARG A 334 30.42 23.30 2.86
N GLY A 335 29.64 22.24 3.04
CA GLY A 335 30.12 20.86 2.90
C GLY A 335 30.57 20.50 1.48
N LEU A 336 29.86 21.02 0.46
CA LEU A 336 30.22 20.86 -0.95
C LEU A 336 31.49 21.65 -1.34
N ALA A 337 31.76 22.80 -0.72
CA ALA A 337 32.96 23.59 -0.99
C ALA A 337 34.25 22.84 -0.61
N THR A 338 34.27 22.18 0.56
CA THR A 338 35.40 21.38 1.04
C THR A 338 35.77 20.20 0.12
N LYS A 339 34.88 19.81 -0.82
CA LYS A 339 35.17 18.79 -1.84
C LYS A 339 36.11 19.28 -2.96
N LYS A 340 36.40 20.59 -3.07
CA LYS A 340 37.29 21.15 -4.11
C LYS A 340 38.74 21.38 -3.67
N GLU A 341 39.06 21.14 -2.39
CA GLU A 341 40.37 21.44 -1.78
C GLU A 341 41.16 20.17 -1.43
N ILE A 342 40.72 19.01 -1.93
CA ILE A 342 41.30 17.66 -1.75
C ILE A 342 41.27 16.94 -3.11
#